data_AF-A0A925QNY8-F1
#
_entry.id   AF-A0A925QNY8-F1
#
_cell.length_a   1.000
_cell.length_b   1.000
_cell.length_c   1.000
_cell.angle_alpha   90.00
_cell.angle_beta   90.00
_cell.angle_gamma   90.00
#
_symmetry.space_group_name_H-M   'P 1'
#
loop_
_entity.id
_entity.type
_entity.pdbx_description
1 polymer ?
#
loop_
_entity_poly.entity_id
_entity_poly.type
_entity_poly.pdbx_seq_one_letter_code
_entity_poly.pdbx_strand_id
1 'polypeptide(L)'
;MNRGTRALQILFSLPQAWERLSHDEHHLLVEMPAPYGPLFAWLDSQHHDHGPQSWEALRDALQGHAHADFALAEMAKVPPEIEADAAELSDILAKEKQRRRGEEMQRLAAAAPSDPEAFERYRALLDAQKPGTKA
;
A
#
# COMPACT_ATOMS: atom_id res chain seq x y z
N MET A 1 14.74 -0.19 -5.98
CA MET A 1 13.74 -0.96 -5.21
C MET A 1 12.35 -0.38 -5.51
N ASN A 2 11.33 -1.21 -5.73
CA ASN A 2 9.95 -0.73 -5.92
C ASN A 2 9.33 -0.36 -4.55
N ARG A 3 8.45 0.65 -4.52
CA ARG A 3 7.77 1.11 -3.31
C ARG A 3 6.92 0.02 -2.66
N GLY A 4 6.22 -0.79 -3.47
CA GLY A 4 5.45 -1.95 -2.97
C GLY A 4 6.33 -2.99 -2.27
N THR A 5 7.49 -3.31 -2.86
CA THR A 5 8.49 -4.19 -2.24
C THR A 5 8.95 -3.66 -0.89
N ARG A 6 9.28 -2.36 -0.81
CA ARG A 6 9.78 -1.78 0.43
C ARG A 6 8.69 -1.70 1.50
N ALA A 7 7.45 -1.37 1.13
CA ALA A 7 6.32 -1.42 2.06
C ALA A 7 6.12 -2.84 2.62
N LEU A 8 6.19 -3.88 1.77
CA LEU A 8 6.12 -5.28 2.19
C LEU A 8 7.23 -5.61 3.20
N GLN A 9 8.47 -5.27 2.87
CA GLN A 9 9.63 -5.51 3.74
C GLN A 9 9.51 -4.81 5.09
N ILE A 10 9.05 -3.55 5.11
CA ILE A 10 8.85 -2.81 6.36
C ILE A 10 7.75 -3.47 7.19
N LEU A 11 6.61 -3.80 6.59
CA LEU A 11 5.47 -4.35 7.33
C LEU A 11 5.72 -5.78 7.85
N PHE A 12 6.52 -6.57 7.16
CA PHE A 12 6.90 -7.91 7.60
C PHE A 12 8.00 -7.87 8.68
N SER A 13 8.81 -6.81 8.73
CA SER A 13 9.87 -6.62 9.73
C SER A 13 9.45 -5.77 10.94
N LEU A 14 8.43 -4.92 10.80
CA LEU A 14 7.90 -4.03 11.84
C LEU A 14 6.38 -4.24 11.98
N PRO A 15 5.95 -5.33 12.63
CA PRO A 15 4.54 -5.74 12.67
C PRO A 15 3.64 -4.70 13.34
N GLN A 16 4.15 -3.90 14.29
CA GLN A 16 3.38 -2.85 14.96
C GLN A 16 3.06 -1.67 14.03
N ALA A 17 3.71 -1.55 12.87
CA ALA A 17 3.39 -0.52 11.90
C ALA A 17 2.01 -0.75 11.25
N TRP A 18 1.55 -2.00 11.17
CA TRP A 18 0.26 -2.34 10.57
C TRP A 18 -0.92 -1.72 11.33
N GLU A 19 -0.90 -1.75 12.66
CA GLU A 19 -1.98 -1.20 13.51
C GLU A 19 -2.08 0.33 13.44
N ARG A 20 -1.00 1.00 13.01
CA ARG A 20 -0.94 2.46 12.92
C ARG A 20 -1.48 2.99 11.60
N LEU A 21 -1.75 2.12 10.64
CA LEU A 21 -2.28 2.51 9.34
C LEU A 21 -3.73 2.94 9.50
N SER A 22 -4.10 3.99 8.78
CA SER A 22 -5.50 4.35 8.60
C SER A 22 -6.23 3.30 7.76
N HIS A 23 -7.55 3.26 7.87
CA HIS A 23 -8.40 2.39 7.05
C HIS A 23 -8.13 2.57 5.55
N ASP A 24 -7.98 3.82 5.10
CA ASP A 24 -7.64 4.12 3.70
C ASP A 24 -6.26 3.58 3.29
N GLU A 25 -5.32 3.47 4.21
CA GLU A 25 -3.98 2.90 3.94
C GLU A 25 -4.01 1.38 3.88
N HIS A 26 -4.80 0.73 4.74
CA HIS A 26 -5.09 -0.70 4.60
C HIS A 26 -5.70 -0.97 3.23
N HIS A 27 -6.74 -0.22 2.86
CA HIS A 27 -7.39 -0.33 1.55
C HIS A 27 -6.41 -0.09 0.39
N LEU A 28 -5.57 0.95 0.50
CA LEU A 28 -4.55 1.26 -0.50
C LEU A 28 -3.60 0.08 -0.74
N LEU A 29 -3.19 -0.61 0.32
CA LEU A 29 -2.25 -1.73 0.27
C LEU A 29 -2.92 -2.98 -0.31
N VAL A 30 -4.09 -3.38 0.18
CA VAL A 30 -4.77 -4.61 -0.28
C VAL A 30 -5.24 -4.53 -1.74
N GLU A 31 -5.53 -3.32 -2.24
CA GLU A 31 -5.87 -3.10 -3.65
C GLU A 31 -4.64 -2.98 -4.56
N MET A 32 -3.40 -3.12 -4.05
CA MET A 32 -2.23 -3.09 -4.92
C MET A 32 -2.25 -4.30 -5.88
N PRO A 33 -1.71 -4.16 -7.11
CA PRO A 33 -1.62 -5.29 -8.02
C PRO A 33 -0.86 -6.47 -7.40
N ALA A 34 -1.23 -7.69 -7.81
CA ALA A 34 -0.47 -8.88 -7.46
C ALA A 34 1.01 -8.69 -7.84
N PRO A 35 1.95 -9.14 -6.99
CA PRO A 35 1.74 -10.01 -5.83
C PRO A 35 1.40 -9.28 -4.51
N TYR A 36 1.41 -7.94 -4.47
CA TYR A 36 1.40 -7.17 -3.22
C TYR A 36 0.04 -7.17 -2.52
N GLY A 37 -1.04 -6.84 -3.24
CA GLY A 37 -2.39 -6.76 -2.66
C GLY A 37 -2.80 -8.04 -1.92
N PRO A 38 -2.67 -9.23 -2.54
CA PRO A 38 -2.96 -10.49 -1.86
C PRO A 38 -2.09 -10.74 -0.62
N LEU A 39 -0.79 -10.37 -0.65
CA LEU A 39 0.09 -10.51 0.53
C LEU A 39 -0.32 -9.57 1.67
N PHE A 40 -0.76 -8.34 1.36
CA PHE A 40 -1.25 -7.41 2.37
C PHE A 40 -2.62 -7.81 2.93
N ALA A 41 -3.51 -8.37 2.09
CA ALA A 41 -4.78 -8.93 2.57
C ALA A 41 -4.56 -10.14 3.49
N TRP A 42 -3.59 -10.99 3.15
CA TRP A 42 -3.16 -12.08 4.03
C TRP A 42 -2.58 -11.53 5.35
N LEU A 43 -1.71 -10.52 5.30
CA LEU A 43 -1.13 -9.91 6.50
C LEU A 43 -2.20 -9.29 7.40
N ASP A 44 -3.23 -8.67 6.83
CA ASP A 44 -4.37 -8.15 7.58
C ASP A 44 -5.09 -9.25 8.37
N SER A 45 -5.33 -10.39 7.73
CA SER A 45 -5.96 -11.55 8.36
C SER A 45 -5.08 -12.11 9.48
N GLN A 46 -3.76 -12.22 9.24
CA GLN A 46 -2.80 -12.64 10.27
C GLN A 46 -2.81 -11.72 11.49
N HIS A 47 -2.90 -10.41 11.26
CA HIS A 47 -2.97 -9.43 12.34
C HIS A 47 -4.28 -9.52 13.12
N HIS A 48 -5.40 -9.70 12.42
CA HIS A 48 -6.71 -9.87 13.05
C HIS A 48 -6.76 -11.11 13.95
N ASP A 49 -6.22 -12.24 13.48
CA ASP A 49 -6.34 -13.54 14.15
C ASP A 49 -5.29 -13.74 15.25
N HIS A 50 -4.08 -13.21 15.06
CA HIS A 50 -2.92 -13.51 15.91
C HIS A 50 -2.25 -12.26 16.52
N GLY A 51 -2.64 -11.06 16.09
CA GLY A 51 -1.96 -9.82 16.44
C GLY A 51 -0.58 -9.67 15.77
N PRO A 52 0.28 -8.76 16.27
CA PRO A 52 1.62 -8.57 15.74
C PRO A 52 2.50 -9.81 15.94
N GLN A 53 3.09 -10.32 14.85
CA GLN A 53 3.93 -11.54 14.84
C GLN A 53 5.34 -11.25 14.31
N SER A 54 6.36 -11.97 14.79
CA SER A 54 7.73 -11.85 14.25
C SER A 54 7.81 -12.30 12.79
N TRP A 55 8.88 -11.90 12.09
CA TRP A 55 9.12 -12.39 10.73
C TRP A 55 9.22 -13.92 10.70
N GLU A 56 9.80 -14.60 11.70
CA GLU A 56 9.87 -16.08 11.67
C GLU A 56 8.47 -16.71 11.72
N ALA A 57 7.59 -16.20 12.58
CA ALA A 57 6.22 -16.69 12.68
C ALA A 57 5.41 -16.42 11.39
N LEU A 58 5.52 -15.20 10.83
CA LEU A 58 4.88 -14.86 9.57
C LEU A 58 5.40 -15.72 8.41
N ARG A 59 6.72 -15.95 8.35
CA ARG A 59 7.36 -16.79 7.34
C ARG A 59 6.82 -18.21 7.36
N ASP A 60 6.67 -18.78 8.55
CA ASP A 60 6.17 -20.14 8.73
C ASP A 60 4.66 -20.21 8.39
N ALA A 61 3.88 -19.19 8.76
CA ALA A 61 2.46 -19.07 8.40
C ALA A 61 2.22 -18.80 6.91
N LEU A 62 3.21 -18.27 6.19
CA LEU A 62 3.11 -17.97 4.76
C LEU A 62 3.10 -19.25 3.89
N GLN A 63 3.44 -20.41 4.46
CA GLN A 63 3.47 -21.68 3.75
C GLN A 63 2.11 -21.98 3.09
N GLY A 64 2.13 -22.26 1.79
CA GLY A 64 0.92 -22.54 1.00
C GLY A 64 0.23 -21.29 0.43
N HIS A 65 0.67 -20.08 0.77
CA HIS A 65 0.19 -18.86 0.10
C HIS A 65 0.72 -18.78 -1.35
N ALA A 66 -0.13 -18.35 -2.30
CA ALA A 66 0.20 -18.33 -3.73
C ALA A 66 1.41 -17.44 -4.09
N HIS A 67 1.76 -16.48 -3.22
CA HIS A 67 2.90 -15.58 -3.40
C HIS A 67 3.98 -15.75 -2.32
N ALA A 68 4.03 -16.91 -1.65
CA ALA A 68 5.01 -17.17 -0.60
C ALA A 68 6.46 -17.01 -1.10
N ASP A 69 6.82 -17.67 -2.20
CA ASP A 69 8.17 -17.63 -2.77
C ASP A 69 8.62 -16.20 -3.10
N PHE A 70 7.69 -15.38 -3.61
CA PHE A 70 7.97 -13.98 -3.89
C PHE A 70 8.32 -13.22 -2.60
N ALA A 71 7.49 -13.31 -1.57
CA ALA A 71 7.73 -12.59 -0.32
C ALA A 71 9.03 -13.06 0.36
N LEU A 72 9.29 -14.37 0.37
CA LEU A 72 10.53 -14.95 0.90
C LEU A 72 11.75 -14.39 0.16
N ALA A 73 11.71 -14.35 -1.17
CA ALA A 73 12.79 -13.80 -1.99
C ALA A 73 12.99 -12.30 -1.76
N GLU A 74 11.92 -11.52 -1.58
CA GLU A 74 12.05 -10.09 -1.28
C GLU A 74 12.58 -9.82 0.13
N MET A 75 12.18 -10.62 1.13
CA MET A 75 12.68 -10.50 2.49
C MET A 75 14.16 -10.89 2.60
N ALA A 76 14.60 -11.90 1.86
CA ALA A 76 16.00 -12.32 1.81
C ALA A 76 16.95 -11.26 1.22
N LYS A 77 16.42 -10.28 0.48
CA LYS A 77 17.20 -9.17 -0.10
C LYS A 77 17.47 -8.04 0.89
N VAL A 78 16.80 -8.02 2.05
CA VAL A 78 17.00 -6.97 3.06
C VAL A 78 18.30 -7.26 3.81
N PRO A 79 19.32 -6.40 3.73
CA PRO A 79 20.52 -6.56 4.53
C PRO A 79 20.20 -6.43 6.02
N PRO A 80 20.89 -7.16 6.91
CA PRO A 80 20.61 -7.13 8.36
C PRO A 80 20.83 -5.73 8.99
N GLU A 81 21.65 -4.89 8.36
CA GLU A 81 21.93 -3.51 8.77
C GLU A 81 20.74 -2.56 8.49
N ILE A 82 19.80 -2.96 7.63
CA ILE A 82 18.67 -2.12 7.23
C ILE A 82 17.50 -2.38 8.17
N GLU A 83 17.27 -1.43 9.06
CA GLU A 83 16.10 -1.43 9.93
C GLU A 83 14.84 -1.01 9.17
N ALA A 84 13.70 -1.49 9.66
CA ALA A 84 12.39 -1.09 9.18
C ALA A 84 11.96 0.22 9.87
N ASP A 85 11.53 1.20 9.10
CA ASP A 85 11.16 2.53 9.60
C ASP A 85 9.70 2.85 9.24
N ALA A 86 8.90 3.19 10.25
CA ALA A 86 7.51 3.60 10.08
C ALA A 86 7.37 4.95 9.36
N ALA A 87 8.35 5.85 9.48
CA ALA A 87 8.37 7.10 8.74
C ALA A 87 8.58 6.84 7.24
N GLU A 88 9.49 5.94 6.89
CA GLU A 88 9.68 5.49 5.50
C GLU A 88 8.40 4.87 4.92
N LEU A 89 7.69 4.03 5.70
CA LEU A 89 6.40 3.48 5.29
C LEU A 89 5.38 4.58 5.02
N SER A 90 5.29 5.57 5.91
CA SER A 90 4.39 6.72 5.76
C SER A 90 4.67 7.50 4.47
N ASP A 91 5.95 7.74 4.16
CA ASP A 91 6.37 8.39 2.92
C ASP A 91 6.02 7.58 1.67
N ILE A 92 6.16 6.25 1.74
CA ILE A 92 5.77 5.34 0.67
C ILE A 92 4.26 5.42 0.43
N LEU A 93 3.46 5.32 1.49
CA LEU A 93 2.00 5.38 1.40
C LEU A 93 1.51 6.73 0.88
N ALA A 94 2.12 7.84 1.31
CA ALA A 94 1.81 9.16 0.77
C ALA A 94 2.07 9.24 -0.74
N LYS A 95 3.18 8.68 -1.21
CA LYS A 95 3.53 8.61 -2.64
C LYS A 95 2.59 7.69 -3.43
N GLU A 96 2.15 6.58 -2.84
CA GLU A 96 1.18 5.67 -3.46
C GLU A 96 -0.22 6.30 -3.54
N LYS A 97 -0.68 6.98 -2.48
CA LYS A 97 -1.91 7.79 -2.50
C LYS A 97 -1.85 8.84 -3.61
N GLN A 98 -0.74 9.55 -3.73
CA GLN A 98 -0.55 10.55 -4.79
C GLN A 98 -0.57 9.92 -6.19
N ARG A 99 0.11 8.79 -6.39
CA ARG A 99 0.09 8.06 -7.66
C ARG A 99 -1.34 7.66 -8.04
N ARG A 100 -2.08 7.03 -7.13
CA ARG A 100 -3.47 6.58 -7.39
C ARG A 100 -4.38 7.74 -7.76
N ARG A 101 -4.28 8.88 -7.04
CA ARG A 101 -5.05 10.08 -7.40
C ARG A 101 -4.70 10.61 -8.79
N GLY A 102 -3.43 10.57 -9.17
CA GLY A 102 -2.98 10.95 -10.52
C GLY A 102 -3.55 10.03 -11.59
N GLU A 103 -3.56 8.72 -11.35
CA GLU A 103 -4.13 7.72 -12.28
C GLU A 103 -5.64 7.85 -12.42
N GLU A 104 -6.35 8.09 -11.31
CA GLU A 104 -7.79 8.39 -11.33
C GLU A 104 -8.08 9.62 -12.18
N MET A 105 -7.31 10.69 -11.95
CA MET A 105 -7.44 11.94 -12.68
C MET A 105 -7.20 11.77 -14.18
N GLN A 106 -6.18 11.00 -14.56
CA GLN A 106 -5.90 10.68 -15.96
C GLN A 106 -7.02 9.86 -16.59
N ARG A 107 -7.55 8.86 -15.88
CA ARG A 107 -8.67 8.03 -16.38
C ARG A 107 -9.93 8.87 -16.61
N LEU A 108 -10.28 9.71 -15.65
CA LEU A 108 -11.45 10.58 -15.76
C LEU A 108 -11.27 11.64 -16.86
N ALA A 109 -10.08 12.24 -16.98
CA ALA A 109 -9.78 13.18 -18.06
C ALA A 109 -9.92 12.53 -19.45
N ALA A 110 -9.48 11.27 -19.60
CA ALA A 110 -9.59 10.54 -20.84
C ALA A 110 -11.05 10.19 -21.21
N ALA A 111 -11.90 9.93 -20.20
CA ALA A 111 -13.31 9.61 -20.40
C ALA A 111 -14.22 10.84 -20.54
N ALA A 112 -13.81 11.99 -19.99
CA ALA A 112 -14.59 13.22 -19.96
C ALA A 112 -15.19 13.70 -21.31
N PRO A 113 -14.53 13.52 -22.48
CA PRO A 113 -15.13 13.93 -23.75
C PRO A 113 -16.41 13.17 -24.12
N SER A 114 -16.62 11.96 -23.60
CA SER A 114 -17.76 11.10 -23.93
C SER A 114 -18.60 10.68 -22.72
N ASP A 115 -18.18 11.04 -21.50
CA ASP A 115 -18.86 10.70 -20.26
C ASP A 115 -19.03 11.95 -19.36
N PRO A 116 -20.25 12.53 -19.30
CA PRO A 116 -20.55 13.67 -18.45
C PRO A 116 -20.32 13.41 -16.95
N GLU A 117 -20.51 12.17 -16.49
CA GLU A 117 -20.26 11.81 -15.09
C GLU A 117 -18.75 11.80 -14.81
N ALA A 118 -17.95 11.27 -15.72
CA ALA A 118 -16.49 11.33 -15.62
C ALA A 118 -15.97 12.78 -15.61
N PHE A 119 -16.58 13.67 -16.39
CA PHE A 119 -16.25 15.10 -16.39
C PHE A 119 -16.54 15.76 -15.03
N GLU A 120 -17.73 15.51 -14.45
CA GLU A 120 -18.08 16.04 -13.13
C GLU A 120 -17.14 15.54 -12.02
N ARG A 121 -16.81 14.24 -12.04
CA ARG A 121 -15.84 13.65 -11.10
C ARG A 121 -14.44 14.23 -11.28
N TYR A 122 -13.98 14.42 -12.52
CA TYR A 122 -12.70 15.07 -12.81
C TYR A 122 -12.63 16.49 -12.26
N ARG A 123 -13.70 17.28 -12.45
CA ARG A 123 -13.80 18.65 -11.92
C ARG A 123 -13.75 18.67 -10.40
N ALA A 124 -14.51 17.80 -9.73
CA ALA A 124 -14.51 17.70 -8.27
C ALA A 124 -13.12 17.38 -7.71
N LEU A 125 -12.37 16.48 -8.36
CA LEU A 125 -10.99 16.16 -7.97
C LEU A 125 -10.01 17.32 -8.19
N LEU A 126 -10.17 18.10 -9.27
CA LEU A 126 -9.37 19.30 -9.49
C LEU A 126 -9.63 20.36 -8.41
N ASP A 127 -10.90 20.56 -8.03
CA ASP A 127 -11.26 21.52 -6.99
C ASP A 127 -10.72 21.10 -5.62
N ALA A 128 -10.75 19.80 -5.31
CA ALA A 128 -10.14 19.25 -4.09
C ALA A 128 -8.59 19.36 -4.07
N GLN A 129 -7.93 19.49 -5.23
CA GLN A 129 -6.48 19.69 -5.31
C GLN A 129 -6.04 21.14 -5.19
N LYS A 130 -6.95 22.11 -5.38
CA LYS A 130 -6.60 23.51 -5.17
C LYS A 130 -6.19 23.67 -3.70
N PRO A 131 -4.94 24.05 -3.41
CA PRO A 131 -4.55 24.31 -2.04
C PRO A 131 -5.50 25.37 -1.51
N GLY A 132 -6.14 25.12 -0.37
CA GLY A 132 -7.05 26.07 0.24
C GLY A 132 -6.37 27.43 0.25
N THR A 133 -6.96 28.40 -0.46
CA THR A 133 -6.52 29.79 -0.43
C THR A 133 -6.51 30.17 1.03
N LYS A 134 -5.32 30.24 1.64
CA LYS A 134 -5.15 30.84 2.96
C LYS A 134 -5.60 32.28 2.81
N ALA A 135 -6.79 32.58 3.31
CA ALA A 135 -7.21 33.94 3.64
C ALA A 135 -6.43 34.42 4.87
#